data_AF-A0A450RX49-F1
#
_entry.id   AF-A0A450RX49-F1
#
_cell.length_a   1.000
_cell.length_b   1.000
_cell.length_c   1.000
_cell.angle_alpha   90.00
_cell.angle_beta   90.00
_cell.angle_gamma   90.00
#
_symmetry.space_group_name_H-M   'P 1'
#
loop_
_entity.id
_entity.type
_entity.pdbx_description
1 polymer ?
#
loop_
_entity_poly.entity_id
_entity_poly.type
_entity_poly.pdbx_seq_one_letter_code
_entity_poly.pdbx_strand_id
1 'polypeptide(L)'
;MMALYPNLFGVNMDNMLQITSATPIWDIIERFRGSFYSKHSNWIEYVLEEELPFVEEAMNEFIKELGEIQSKDAKWEAKIFIGHPPFIQFYDPEREDWANYYDMEEIDRRYIDRRIDQWLESKNFSNVVGVDNNLLYDTDFHAWTNRQAALLRAGDLAAIDRENIAEEIEDIGKSLKRELESRLKVLFVHLLKWQYQPSHRGNGWRYSIEEQRAELEDYLKDNQSLTSRLPEAMERAYRYAINGATKETGLSKDVFPPSCPWSFEQVMDNDFFPDESEQNGHVASSDTPDNKKAPAVS
;
A
#
# COMPACT_ATOMS: atom_id res chain seq x y z
N MET A 1 15.88 -33.77 -22.04
CA MET A 1 17.07 -33.17 -21.40
C MET A 1 16.56 -32.29 -20.28
N MET A 2 16.93 -32.58 -19.03
CA MET A 2 16.76 -31.67 -17.91
C MET A 2 17.52 -30.38 -18.20
N ALA A 3 16.83 -29.24 -18.25
CA ALA A 3 17.44 -27.93 -18.13
C ALA A 3 16.89 -27.26 -16.88
N LEU A 4 17.81 -27.03 -15.94
CA LEU A 4 17.65 -26.26 -14.71
C LEU A 4 17.13 -24.85 -15.03
N TYR A 5 16.04 -24.41 -14.40
CA TYR A 5 15.67 -22.99 -14.37
C TYR A 5 15.19 -22.57 -12.98
N PRO A 6 15.60 -21.37 -12.49
CA PRO A 6 15.66 -21.07 -11.07
C PRO A 6 14.35 -20.45 -10.56
N ASN A 7 14.06 -20.73 -9.28
CA ASN A 7 13.12 -20.01 -8.42
C ASN A 7 13.01 -18.51 -8.74
N LEU A 8 11.93 -18.11 -9.40
CA LEU A 8 11.44 -16.74 -9.40
C LEU A 8 9.98 -16.80 -8.95
N PHE A 9 9.69 -16.15 -7.82
CA PHE A 9 8.37 -16.05 -7.15
C PHE A 9 7.92 -17.20 -6.25
N GLY A 10 8.78 -18.17 -5.91
CA GLY A 10 8.49 -19.11 -4.82
C GLY A 10 7.40 -20.15 -5.10
N VAL A 11 6.93 -20.27 -6.34
CA VAL A 11 6.02 -21.34 -6.75
C VAL A 11 6.85 -22.56 -7.16
N ASN A 12 6.76 -23.62 -6.37
CA ASN A 12 7.41 -24.90 -6.68
C ASN A 12 6.66 -25.59 -7.83
N MET A 13 7.32 -25.70 -8.99
CA MET A 13 6.78 -26.32 -10.22
C MET A 13 6.47 -27.82 -10.06
N ASP A 14 7.07 -28.51 -9.08
CA ASP A 14 6.86 -29.94 -8.85
C ASP A 14 5.45 -30.30 -8.31
N ASN A 15 4.64 -29.31 -7.94
CA ASN A 15 3.29 -29.50 -7.39
C ASN A 15 2.16 -29.05 -8.32
N MET A 16 2.44 -28.63 -9.55
CA MET A 16 1.38 -28.31 -10.52
C MET A 16 0.77 -29.61 -11.06
N LEU A 17 -0.44 -29.94 -10.58
CA LEU A 17 -1.22 -31.08 -11.08
C LEU A 17 -1.38 -30.98 -12.62
N GLN A 18 -1.11 -32.09 -13.32
CA GLN A 18 -1.27 -32.18 -14.78
C GLN A 18 -2.76 -32.03 -15.15
N ILE A 19 -3.05 -31.18 -16.14
CA ILE A 19 -4.40 -31.02 -16.69
C ILE A 19 -4.74 -32.27 -17.51
N THR A 20 -5.89 -32.85 -17.21
CA THR A 20 -6.40 -34.03 -17.89
C THR A 20 -7.88 -33.83 -18.22
N SER A 21 -8.47 -34.73 -19.00
CA SER A 21 -9.91 -34.76 -19.25
C SER A 21 -10.78 -34.89 -17.99
N ALA A 22 -10.21 -35.28 -16.85
CA ALA A 22 -10.89 -35.34 -15.57
C ALA A 22 -10.78 -34.04 -14.75
N THR A 23 -9.96 -33.07 -15.21
CA THR A 23 -9.78 -31.78 -14.52
C THR A 23 -11.02 -30.93 -14.76
N PRO A 24 -11.65 -30.40 -13.71
CA PRO A 24 -12.82 -29.57 -13.89
C PRO A 24 -12.51 -28.28 -14.64
N ILE A 25 -13.40 -27.88 -15.55
CA ILE A 25 -13.23 -26.69 -16.39
C ILE A 25 -13.01 -25.43 -15.53
N TRP A 26 -13.73 -25.28 -14.42
CA TRP A 26 -13.57 -24.12 -13.53
C TRP A 26 -12.19 -24.08 -12.86
N ASP A 27 -11.57 -25.23 -12.56
CA ASP A 27 -10.23 -25.31 -11.99
C ASP A 27 -9.17 -24.88 -13.02
N ILE A 28 -9.38 -25.25 -14.29
CA ILE A 28 -8.57 -24.77 -15.42
C ILE A 28 -8.74 -23.26 -15.59
N ILE A 29 -9.97 -22.74 -15.57
CA ILE A 29 -10.22 -21.31 -15.72
C ILE A 29 -9.61 -20.50 -14.57
N GLU A 30 -9.80 -20.90 -13.32
CA GLU A 30 -9.25 -20.20 -12.16
C GLU A 30 -7.72 -20.15 -12.20
N ARG A 31 -7.07 -21.26 -12.56
CA ARG A 31 -5.61 -21.36 -12.66
C ARG A 31 -5.01 -20.48 -13.76
N PHE A 32 -5.71 -20.32 -14.89
CA PHE A 32 -5.18 -19.63 -16.07
C PHE A 32 -5.84 -18.28 -16.38
N ARG A 33 -6.77 -17.80 -15.54
CA ARG A 33 -7.54 -16.57 -15.79
C ARG A 33 -6.67 -15.37 -16.22
N GLY A 34 -5.62 -15.06 -15.48
CA GLY A 34 -4.73 -13.92 -15.79
C GLY A 34 -3.95 -14.10 -17.11
N SER A 35 -3.68 -15.35 -17.48
CA SER A 35 -2.97 -15.71 -18.71
C SER A 35 -3.86 -15.57 -19.94
N PHE A 36 -5.15 -15.91 -19.84
CA PHE A 36 -6.09 -15.81 -20.96
C PHE A 36 -6.34 -14.38 -21.42
N TYR A 37 -6.06 -13.37 -20.59
CA TYR A 37 -6.30 -11.97 -20.94
C TYR A 37 -5.07 -11.24 -21.48
N SER A 38 -3.89 -11.87 -21.43
CA SER A 38 -2.62 -11.23 -21.78
C SER A 38 -2.12 -11.63 -23.16
N LYS A 39 -2.02 -10.64 -24.06
CA LYS A 39 -1.40 -10.76 -25.39
C LYS A 39 0.10 -11.11 -25.34
N HIS A 40 0.74 -10.91 -24.18
CA HIS A 40 2.19 -11.02 -23.97
C HIS A 40 2.56 -12.06 -22.91
N SER A 41 1.65 -12.98 -22.56
CA SER A 41 1.91 -13.93 -21.49
C SER A 41 2.96 -14.96 -21.89
N ASN A 42 4.18 -14.82 -21.38
CA ASN A 42 5.20 -15.86 -21.40
C ASN A 42 4.80 -17.09 -20.54
N TRP A 43 3.63 -17.06 -19.86
CA TRP A 43 3.22 -18.11 -18.92
C TRP A 43 2.47 -19.27 -19.56
N ILE A 44 1.98 -19.13 -20.79
CA ILE A 44 1.39 -20.27 -21.51
C ILE A 44 2.49 -21.19 -22.08
N GLU A 45 3.76 -20.77 -22.05
CA GLU A 45 4.91 -21.69 -22.23
C GLU A 45 4.97 -22.78 -21.15
N TYR A 46 4.17 -22.67 -20.07
CA TYR A 46 4.04 -23.68 -19.01
C TYR A 46 2.79 -24.56 -19.14
N VAL A 47 1.95 -24.38 -20.18
CA VAL A 47 0.92 -25.36 -20.54
C VAL A 47 1.58 -26.37 -21.47
N LEU A 48 1.54 -27.65 -21.10
CA LEU A 48 2.16 -28.68 -21.94
C LEU A 48 1.40 -28.83 -23.27
N GLU A 49 2.07 -29.19 -24.36
CA GLU A 49 1.41 -29.39 -25.67
C GLU A 49 0.26 -30.41 -25.58
N GLU A 50 0.42 -31.42 -24.73
CA GLU A 50 -0.60 -32.43 -24.43
C GLU A 50 -1.80 -31.91 -23.60
N GLU A 51 -1.64 -30.77 -22.91
CA GLU A 51 -2.70 -30.15 -22.09
C GLU A 51 -3.53 -29.13 -22.87
N LEU A 52 -2.97 -28.58 -23.95
CA LEU A 52 -3.60 -27.55 -24.79
C LEU A 52 -5.05 -27.89 -25.20
N PRO A 53 -5.38 -29.11 -25.65
CA PRO A 53 -6.76 -29.43 -26.04
C PRO A 53 -7.77 -29.26 -24.89
N PHE A 54 -7.38 -29.60 -23.65
CA PHE A 54 -8.25 -29.45 -22.48
C PHE A 54 -8.41 -27.99 -22.06
N VAL A 55 -7.34 -27.20 -22.21
CA VAL A 55 -7.39 -25.75 -21.96
C VAL A 55 -8.28 -25.04 -23.00
N GLU A 56 -8.14 -25.38 -24.28
CA GLU A 56 -9.00 -24.84 -25.34
C GLU A 56 -10.46 -25.23 -25.14
N GLU A 57 -10.75 -26.48 -24.77
CA GLU A 57 -12.10 -26.94 -24.45
C GLU A 57 -12.69 -26.14 -23.26
N ALA A 58 -11.92 -26.00 -22.19
CA ALA A 58 -12.31 -25.23 -21.01
C ALA A 58 -12.60 -23.76 -21.34
N MET A 59 -11.74 -23.11 -22.12
CA MET A 59 -11.93 -21.72 -22.57
C MET A 59 -13.20 -21.56 -23.40
N ASN A 60 -13.47 -22.49 -24.33
CA ASN A 60 -14.65 -22.43 -25.17
C ASN A 60 -15.95 -22.60 -24.36
N GLU A 61 -15.97 -23.53 -23.41
CA GLU A 61 -17.12 -23.71 -22.52
C GLU A 61 -17.32 -22.48 -21.62
N PHE A 62 -16.23 -21.98 -21.03
CA PHE A 62 -16.24 -20.78 -20.22
C PHE A 62 -16.79 -19.56 -20.96
N ILE A 63 -16.29 -19.26 -22.17
CA ILE A 63 -16.77 -18.15 -23.00
C ILE A 63 -18.27 -18.28 -23.29
N LYS A 64 -18.72 -19.49 -23.64
CA LYS A 64 -20.13 -19.76 -23.91
C LYS A 64 -21.01 -19.46 -22.69
N GLU A 65 -20.52 -19.77 -21.50
CA GLU A 65 -21.25 -19.56 -20.26
C GLU A 65 -21.12 -18.15 -19.66
N LEU A 66 -20.04 -17.41 -19.95
CA LEU A 66 -19.95 -15.98 -19.69
C LEU A 66 -21.06 -15.25 -20.44
N GLY A 67 -21.29 -15.63 -21.70
CA GLY A 67 -22.29 -15.01 -22.55
C GLY A 67 -22.02 -13.51 -22.76
N GLU A 68 -23.09 -12.76 -22.90
CA GLU A 68 -23.04 -11.32 -23.13
C GLU A 68 -22.82 -10.53 -21.82
N ILE A 69 -21.96 -9.53 -21.88
CA ILE A 69 -21.58 -8.68 -20.75
C ILE A 69 -21.93 -7.24 -21.07
N GLN A 70 -22.99 -6.73 -20.46
CA GLN A 70 -23.41 -5.34 -20.63
C GLN A 70 -22.69 -4.44 -19.60
N SER A 71 -21.86 -3.53 -20.07
CA SER A 71 -21.32 -2.43 -19.26
C SER A 71 -22.22 -1.19 -19.36
N LYS A 72 -21.76 -0.07 -18.79
CA LYS A 72 -22.51 1.19 -18.81
C LYS A 72 -22.80 1.68 -20.24
N ASP A 73 -21.80 1.62 -21.12
CA ASP A 73 -21.86 2.23 -22.45
C ASP A 73 -21.51 1.23 -23.57
N ALA A 74 -21.05 0.01 -23.25
CA ALA A 74 -20.59 -0.99 -24.21
C ALA A 74 -21.19 -2.38 -23.91
N LYS A 75 -21.21 -3.23 -24.94
CA LYS A 75 -21.75 -4.59 -24.85
C LYS A 75 -20.67 -5.55 -25.32
N TRP A 76 -20.18 -6.42 -24.44
CA TRP A 76 -19.02 -7.25 -24.73
C TRP A 76 -19.38 -8.73 -24.85
N GLU A 77 -18.87 -9.36 -25.90
CA GLU A 77 -18.86 -10.81 -26.07
C GLU A 77 -17.42 -11.31 -26.03
N ALA A 78 -17.12 -12.25 -25.15
CA ALA A 78 -15.83 -12.91 -25.12
C ALA A 78 -15.69 -13.82 -26.37
N LYS A 79 -14.50 -13.82 -26.99
CA LYS A 79 -14.15 -14.65 -28.13
C LYS A 79 -12.77 -15.24 -27.90
N ILE A 80 -12.62 -16.53 -28.23
CA ILE A 80 -11.30 -17.15 -28.26
C ILE A 80 -10.56 -16.70 -29.52
N PHE A 81 -9.36 -16.17 -29.33
CA PHE A 81 -8.44 -15.90 -30.40
C PHE A 81 -7.39 -17.00 -30.42
N ILE A 82 -7.40 -17.81 -31.50
CA ILE A 82 -6.45 -18.91 -31.69
C ILE A 82 -5.13 -18.31 -32.20
N GLY A 83 -4.32 -17.82 -31.25
CA GLY A 83 -2.91 -17.49 -31.42
C GLY A 83 -2.02 -18.55 -30.77
N HIS A 84 -0.70 -18.39 -30.87
CA HIS A 84 0.26 -19.11 -30.04
C HIS A 84 0.89 -18.12 -29.06
N PRO A 85 0.38 -18.01 -27.81
CA PRO A 85 -0.69 -18.82 -27.19
C PRO A 85 -2.13 -18.32 -27.44
N PRO A 86 -3.17 -19.15 -27.18
CA PRO A 86 -4.57 -18.73 -27.28
C PRO A 86 -4.94 -17.78 -26.14
N PHE A 87 -5.78 -16.80 -26.43
CA PHE A 87 -6.23 -15.80 -25.46
C PHE A 87 -7.65 -15.34 -25.75
N ILE A 88 -8.27 -14.63 -24.82
CA ILE A 88 -9.63 -14.10 -24.92
C ILE A 88 -9.56 -12.64 -25.33
N GLN A 89 -10.30 -12.30 -26.38
CA GLN A 89 -10.61 -10.91 -26.76
C GLN A 89 -12.09 -10.65 -26.56
N PHE A 90 -12.43 -9.37 -26.41
CA PHE A 90 -13.81 -8.92 -26.27
C PHE A 90 -14.20 -8.14 -27.51
N TYR A 91 -15.36 -8.51 -28.06
CA TYR A 91 -15.95 -7.85 -29.22
C TYR A 91 -17.22 -7.13 -28.80
N ASP A 92 -17.36 -5.87 -29.21
CA ASP A 92 -18.60 -5.13 -29.09
C ASP A 92 -19.36 -5.15 -30.42
N PRO A 93 -20.48 -5.89 -30.52
CA PRO A 93 -21.23 -6.01 -31.76
C PRO A 93 -22.00 -4.74 -32.14
N GLU A 94 -22.24 -3.82 -31.21
CA GLU A 94 -22.94 -2.55 -31.48
C GLU A 94 -21.98 -1.49 -32.01
N ARG A 95 -20.73 -1.51 -31.52
CA ARG A 95 -19.67 -0.59 -31.95
C ARG A 95 -18.81 -1.15 -33.08
N GLU A 96 -18.98 -2.43 -33.40
CA GLU A 96 -18.11 -3.21 -34.30
C GLU A 96 -16.63 -3.14 -33.91
N ASP A 97 -16.33 -3.09 -32.60
CA ASP A 97 -15.00 -2.81 -32.06
C ASP A 97 -14.42 -4.00 -31.28
N TRP A 98 -13.11 -4.13 -31.30
CA TRP A 98 -12.37 -5.18 -30.61
C TRP A 98 -11.46 -4.59 -29.55
N ALA A 99 -11.48 -5.17 -28.36
CA ALA A 99 -10.57 -4.79 -27.31
C ALA A 99 -9.90 -6.03 -26.67
N ASN A 100 -8.60 -5.90 -26.39
CA ASN A 100 -7.96 -6.78 -25.43
C ASN A 100 -8.34 -6.30 -24.03
N TYR A 101 -8.48 -7.23 -23.09
CA TYR A 101 -8.82 -6.90 -21.70
C TYR A 101 -8.00 -5.73 -21.12
N TYR A 102 -6.68 -5.73 -21.30
CA TYR A 102 -5.81 -4.67 -20.76
C TYR A 102 -5.95 -3.31 -21.46
N ASP A 103 -6.48 -3.28 -22.67
CA ASP A 103 -6.70 -2.06 -23.46
C ASP A 103 -8.11 -1.45 -23.22
N MET A 104 -9.00 -2.18 -22.52
CA MET A 104 -10.36 -1.72 -22.20
C MET A 104 -10.37 -0.62 -21.13
N GLU A 105 -11.43 0.19 -21.14
CA GLU A 105 -11.68 1.12 -20.05
C GLU A 105 -11.84 0.36 -18.73
N GLU A 106 -11.43 1.00 -17.63
CA GLU A 106 -11.48 0.38 -16.29
C GLU A 106 -12.91 -0.06 -15.92
N ILE A 107 -13.92 0.71 -16.34
CA ILE A 107 -15.32 0.36 -16.09
C ILE A 107 -15.71 -0.94 -16.79
N ASP A 108 -15.32 -1.13 -18.05
CA ASP A 108 -15.63 -2.35 -18.82
C ASP A 108 -14.95 -3.58 -18.22
N ARG A 109 -13.67 -3.46 -17.85
CA ARG A 109 -12.94 -4.54 -17.17
C ARG A 109 -13.65 -4.99 -15.89
N ARG A 110 -14.10 -4.04 -15.06
CA ARG A 110 -14.82 -4.37 -13.81
C ARG A 110 -16.13 -5.14 -14.04
N TYR A 111 -16.85 -4.88 -15.13
CA TYR A 111 -18.07 -5.65 -15.47
C TYR A 111 -17.73 -7.06 -15.96
N ILE A 112 -16.63 -7.19 -16.70
CA ILE A 112 -16.11 -8.49 -17.14
C ILE A 112 -15.66 -9.32 -15.94
N ASP A 113 -14.83 -8.77 -15.06
CA ASP A 113 -14.35 -9.43 -13.84
C ASP A 113 -15.52 -9.94 -12.99
N ARG A 114 -16.50 -9.07 -12.73
CA ARG A 114 -17.72 -9.44 -11.99
C ARG A 114 -18.46 -10.63 -12.62
N ARG A 115 -18.56 -10.68 -13.96
CA ARG A 115 -19.28 -11.77 -14.64
C ARG A 115 -18.53 -13.09 -14.52
N ILE A 116 -17.20 -13.04 -14.53
CA ILE A 116 -16.31 -14.18 -14.35
C ILE A 116 -16.41 -14.71 -12.92
N ASP A 117 -16.38 -13.84 -11.93
CA ASP A 117 -16.54 -14.21 -10.51
C ASP A 117 -17.88 -14.91 -10.29
N GLN A 118 -18.97 -14.34 -10.80
CA GLN A 118 -20.30 -14.97 -10.76
C GLN A 118 -20.32 -16.35 -11.42
N TRP A 119 -19.57 -16.52 -12.52
CA TRP A 119 -19.47 -17.80 -13.20
C TRP A 119 -18.71 -18.81 -12.35
N LEU A 120 -17.54 -18.46 -11.80
CA LEU A 120 -16.75 -19.32 -10.93
C LEU A 120 -17.55 -19.74 -9.69
N GLU A 121 -18.27 -18.80 -9.07
CA GLU A 121 -19.19 -19.06 -7.95
C GLU A 121 -20.27 -20.08 -8.33
N SER A 122 -20.85 -19.97 -9.53
CA SER A 122 -21.88 -20.90 -10.01
C SER A 122 -21.38 -22.34 -10.18
N LYS A 123 -20.08 -22.53 -10.41
CA LYS A 123 -19.44 -23.84 -10.59
C LYS A 123 -19.02 -24.50 -9.28
N ASN A 124 -18.83 -23.71 -8.23
CA ASN A 124 -18.44 -24.20 -6.90
C ASN A 124 -19.63 -24.68 -6.04
N PHE A 125 -20.86 -24.73 -6.57
CA PHE A 125 -22.09 -25.01 -5.83
C PHE A 125 -22.25 -26.42 -5.20
N SER A 126 -21.22 -27.27 -5.25
CA SER A 126 -21.27 -28.60 -4.61
C SER A 126 -20.49 -28.72 -3.30
N ASN A 127 -19.78 -27.69 -2.84
CA ASN A 127 -19.21 -27.65 -1.50
C ASN A 127 -19.15 -26.20 -1.01
N VAL A 128 -19.43 -25.98 0.27
CA VAL A 128 -19.21 -24.74 1.06
C VAL A 128 -20.50 -23.99 1.45
N VAL A 129 -20.93 -24.30 2.67
CA VAL A 129 -21.53 -23.34 3.58
C VAL A 129 -20.42 -22.35 3.98
N GLY A 130 -20.56 -21.08 3.63
CA GLY A 130 -19.67 -20.00 4.09
C GLY A 130 -19.03 -19.22 2.94
N VAL A 131 -19.47 -17.99 2.72
CA VAL A 131 -18.78 -17.02 1.86
C VAL A 131 -17.31 -16.95 2.26
N ASP A 132 -16.41 -17.11 1.28
CA ASP A 132 -14.96 -17.05 1.47
C ASP A 132 -14.55 -15.65 1.92
N ASN A 133 -14.00 -15.54 3.13
CA ASN A 133 -13.63 -14.25 3.71
C ASN A 133 -12.42 -13.63 2.99
N ASN A 134 -11.52 -14.43 2.39
CA ASN A 134 -10.37 -13.91 1.63
C ASN A 134 -10.83 -13.20 0.36
N LEU A 135 -11.80 -13.79 -0.35
CA LEU A 135 -12.34 -13.16 -1.56
C LEU A 135 -13.01 -11.82 -1.25
N LEU A 136 -13.80 -11.74 -0.17
CA LEU A 136 -14.45 -10.49 0.22
C LEU A 136 -13.45 -9.44 0.71
N TYR A 137 -12.38 -9.85 1.41
CA TYR A 137 -11.30 -8.97 1.84
C TYR A 137 -10.60 -8.29 0.65
N ASP A 138 -10.25 -9.07 -0.37
CA ASP A 138 -9.52 -8.58 -1.55
C ASP A 138 -10.40 -7.79 -2.53
N THR A 139 -11.69 -8.13 -2.65
CA THR A 139 -12.58 -7.59 -3.70
C THR A 139 -13.53 -6.49 -3.22
N ASP A 140 -13.95 -6.52 -1.95
CA ASP A 140 -14.82 -5.51 -1.35
C ASP A 140 -14.51 -5.38 0.15
N PHE A 141 -13.37 -4.77 0.45
CA PHE A 141 -12.90 -4.52 1.82
C PHE A 141 -13.96 -3.84 2.70
N HIS A 142 -14.79 -2.97 2.13
CA HIS A 142 -15.86 -2.31 2.89
C HIS A 142 -16.98 -3.29 3.27
N ALA A 143 -17.39 -4.18 2.36
CA ALA A 143 -18.33 -5.25 2.70
C ALA A 143 -17.71 -6.26 3.69
N TRP A 144 -16.43 -6.60 3.52
CA TRP A 144 -15.69 -7.48 4.43
C TRP A 144 -15.65 -6.90 5.86
N THR A 145 -15.20 -5.66 6.02
CA THR A 145 -15.13 -4.99 7.35
C THR A 145 -16.49 -4.95 8.04
N ASN A 146 -17.57 -4.63 7.32
CA ASN A 146 -18.94 -4.63 7.87
C ASN A 146 -19.39 -6.02 8.32
N ARG A 147 -19.08 -7.06 7.52
CA ARG A 147 -19.38 -8.45 7.85
C ARG A 147 -18.59 -8.92 9.08
N GLN A 148 -17.28 -8.69 9.13
CA GLN A 148 -16.46 -9.07 10.28
C GLN A 148 -16.93 -8.37 11.56
N ALA A 149 -17.30 -7.09 11.47
CA ALA A 149 -17.86 -6.35 12.60
C ALA A 149 -19.21 -6.92 13.06
N ALA A 150 -20.07 -7.39 12.15
CA ALA A 150 -21.33 -8.04 12.49
C ALA A 150 -21.10 -9.39 13.18
N LEU A 151 -20.20 -10.22 12.66
CA LEU A 151 -19.84 -11.52 13.23
C LEU A 151 -19.22 -11.39 14.63
N LEU A 152 -18.31 -10.42 14.82
CA LEU A 152 -17.73 -10.10 16.13
C LEU A 152 -18.80 -9.68 17.15
N ARG A 153 -19.74 -8.81 16.77
CA ARG A 153 -20.85 -8.39 17.66
C ARG A 153 -21.80 -9.54 18.00
N ALA A 154 -22.01 -10.47 17.05
CA ALA A 154 -22.82 -11.66 17.27
C ALA A 154 -22.10 -12.72 18.12
N GLY A 155 -20.79 -12.58 18.35
CA GLY A 155 -19.98 -13.55 19.09
C GLY A 155 -19.68 -14.83 18.30
N ASP A 156 -19.92 -14.83 16.98
CA ASP A 156 -19.66 -16.00 16.12
C ASP A 156 -18.18 -16.06 15.74
N LEU A 157 -17.35 -16.45 16.70
CA LEU A 157 -15.90 -16.53 16.52
C LEU A 157 -15.48 -17.64 15.55
N ALA A 158 -16.38 -18.55 15.17
CA ALA A 158 -16.07 -19.63 14.22
C ALA A 158 -16.09 -19.14 12.77
N ALA A 159 -16.89 -18.12 12.47
CA ALA A 159 -17.07 -17.57 11.12
C ALA A 159 -16.20 -16.34 10.81
N ILE A 160 -15.55 -15.73 11.82
CA ILE A 160 -14.68 -14.56 11.62
C ILE A 160 -13.38 -14.90 10.90
N ASP A 161 -12.90 -13.94 10.13
CA ASP A 161 -11.63 -13.97 9.43
C ASP A 161 -10.47 -13.54 10.34
N ARG A 162 -10.02 -14.44 11.21
CA ARG A 162 -9.12 -14.09 12.32
C ARG A 162 -7.78 -13.53 11.88
N GLU A 163 -7.19 -14.09 10.82
CA GLU A 163 -5.85 -13.72 10.36
C GLU A 163 -5.86 -12.33 9.72
N ASN A 164 -6.78 -12.07 8.77
CA ASN A 164 -6.89 -10.77 8.13
C ASN A 164 -7.34 -9.69 9.13
N ILE A 165 -8.21 -10.01 10.11
CA ILE A 165 -8.55 -9.06 11.18
C ILE A 165 -7.32 -8.71 12.04
N ALA A 166 -6.48 -9.69 12.38
CA ALA A 166 -5.28 -9.45 13.16
C ALA A 166 -4.28 -8.58 12.39
N GLU A 167 -4.08 -8.87 11.10
CA GLU A 167 -3.23 -8.07 10.21
C GLU A 167 -3.72 -6.62 10.12
N GLU A 168 -5.03 -6.40 9.91
CA GLU A 168 -5.61 -5.06 9.86
C GLU A 168 -5.44 -4.29 11.17
N ILE A 169 -5.57 -4.95 12.34
CA ILE A 169 -5.33 -4.32 13.63
C ILE A 169 -3.86 -3.93 13.80
N GLU A 170 -2.94 -4.80 13.39
CA GLU A 170 -1.51 -4.49 13.40
C GLU A 170 -1.17 -3.33 12.46
N ASP A 171 -1.79 -3.29 11.29
CA ASP A 171 -1.59 -2.27 10.28
C ASP A 171 -2.18 -0.92 10.67
N ILE A 172 -3.31 -0.89 11.40
CA ILE A 172 -3.80 0.31 12.08
C ILE A 172 -2.74 0.81 13.07
N GLY A 173 -2.15 -0.06 13.89
CA GLY A 173 -1.07 0.34 14.80
C GLY A 173 0.14 0.94 14.08
N LYS A 174 0.56 0.32 12.97
CA LYS A 174 1.66 0.82 12.12
C LYS A 174 1.30 2.15 11.45
N SER A 175 0.07 2.32 10.98
CA SER A 175 -0.38 3.56 10.32
C SER A 175 -0.43 4.73 11.31
N LEU A 176 -0.88 4.50 12.54
CA LEU A 176 -0.84 5.53 13.59
C LEU A 176 0.60 6.02 13.87
N LYS A 177 1.56 5.10 13.98
CA LYS A 177 2.97 5.47 14.11
C LYS A 177 3.48 6.26 12.88
N ARG A 178 3.14 5.83 11.67
CA ARG A 178 3.54 6.51 10.42
C ARG A 178 2.95 7.92 10.32
N GLU A 179 1.74 8.13 10.81
CA GLU A 179 1.10 9.45 10.83
C GLU A 179 1.82 10.42 11.77
N LEU A 180 2.19 9.97 12.97
CA LEU A 180 3.05 10.75 13.87
C LEU A 180 4.37 11.16 13.19
N GLU A 181 5.06 10.19 12.56
CA GLU A 181 6.30 10.44 11.82
C GLU A 181 6.09 11.44 10.66
N SER A 182 4.96 11.34 9.95
CA SER A 182 4.62 12.20 8.82
C SER A 182 4.42 13.66 9.26
N ARG A 183 3.65 13.87 10.33
CA ARG A 183 3.38 15.21 10.89
C ARG A 183 4.64 15.86 11.43
N LEU A 184 5.42 15.11 12.20
CA LEU A 184 6.74 15.55 12.68
C LEU A 184 7.66 15.91 11.51
N LYS A 185 7.67 15.12 10.44
CA LYS A 185 8.48 15.40 9.24
C LYS A 185 8.07 16.73 8.62
N VAL A 186 6.78 16.98 8.42
CA VAL A 186 6.29 18.24 7.82
C VAL A 186 6.64 19.44 8.71
N LEU A 187 6.46 19.30 10.03
CA LEU A 187 6.86 20.31 11.00
C LEU A 187 8.36 20.62 10.89
N PHE A 188 9.23 19.60 10.92
CA PHE A 188 10.67 19.78 10.82
C PHE A 188 11.11 20.37 9.47
N VAL A 189 10.47 20.00 8.35
CA VAL A 189 10.75 20.63 7.05
C VAL A 189 10.52 22.14 7.13
N HIS A 190 9.40 22.56 7.73
CA HIS A 190 9.08 23.98 7.85
C HIS A 190 9.97 24.71 8.87
N LEU A 191 10.34 24.08 9.97
CA LEU A 191 11.30 24.64 10.93
C LEU A 191 12.69 24.82 10.30
N LEU A 192 13.16 23.85 9.50
CA LEU A 192 14.42 23.96 8.76
C LEU A 192 14.34 25.07 7.69
N LYS A 193 13.25 25.14 6.92
CA LYS A 193 13.04 26.25 5.96
C LYS A 193 13.03 27.60 6.67
N TRP A 194 12.35 27.69 7.81
CA TRP A 194 12.31 28.89 8.62
C TRP A 194 13.70 29.34 9.08
N GLN A 195 14.51 28.40 9.58
CA GLN A 195 15.86 28.69 10.05
C GLN A 195 16.79 29.13 8.91
N TYR A 196 16.81 28.39 7.80
CA TYR A 196 17.84 28.52 6.76
C TYR A 196 17.42 29.38 5.55
N GLN A 197 16.18 29.85 5.48
CA GLN A 197 15.71 30.78 4.45
C GLN A 197 14.99 31.99 5.05
N PRO A 198 15.68 32.84 5.84
CA PRO A 198 15.06 33.98 6.53
C PRO A 198 14.33 34.96 5.60
N SER A 199 14.81 35.10 4.36
CA SER A 199 14.19 35.95 3.33
C SER A 199 12.84 35.44 2.81
N HIS A 200 12.49 34.19 3.07
CA HIS A 200 11.26 33.53 2.61
C HIS A 200 10.26 33.31 3.75
N ARG A 201 10.60 33.74 4.98
CA ARG A 201 9.69 33.70 6.11
C ARG A 201 8.43 34.51 5.79
N GLY A 202 7.28 33.89 6.00
CA GLY A 202 5.99 34.51 5.74
C GLY A 202 4.85 33.71 6.36
N ASN A 203 3.65 34.27 6.26
CA ASN A 203 2.46 33.72 6.90
C ASN A 203 2.15 32.28 6.47
N GLY A 204 2.49 31.89 5.24
CA GLY A 204 2.28 30.50 4.77
C GLY A 204 3.08 29.48 5.58
N TRP A 205 4.38 29.72 5.81
CA TRP A 205 5.20 28.80 6.59
C TRP A 205 4.85 28.83 8.07
N ARG A 206 4.53 30.02 8.59
CA ARG A 206 4.06 30.17 9.97
C ARG A 206 2.78 29.37 10.19
N TYR A 207 1.81 29.51 9.30
CA TYR A 207 0.56 28.75 9.32
C TYR A 207 0.82 27.24 9.28
N SER A 208 1.68 26.76 8.38
CA SER A 208 1.99 25.32 8.32
C SER A 208 2.67 24.80 9.60
N ILE A 209 3.51 25.60 10.27
CA ILE A 209 4.13 25.23 11.54
C ILE A 209 3.05 25.16 12.64
N GLU A 210 2.23 26.20 12.78
CA GLU A 210 1.16 26.29 13.78
C GLU A 210 0.12 25.18 13.58
N GLU A 211 -0.26 24.90 12.33
CA GLU A 211 -1.18 23.82 11.96
C GLU A 211 -0.61 22.45 12.35
N GLN A 212 0.64 22.15 11.98
CA GLN A 212 1.22 20.85 12.35
C GLN A 212 1.38 20.68 13.86
N ARG A 213 1.66 21.76 14.62
CA ARG A 213 1.68 21.71 16.09
C ARG A 213 0.31 21.39 16.66
N ALA A 214 -0.73 22.11 16.24
CA ALA A 214 -2.10 21.88 16.70
C ALA A 214 -2.56 20.45 16.38
N GLU A 215 -2.33 20.00 15.15
CA GLU A 215 -2.72 18.65 14.76
C GLU A 215 -1.90 17.57 15.49
N LEU A 216 -0.62 17.79 15.77
CA LEU A 216 0.21 16.88 16.59
C LEU A 216 -0.28 16.80 18.04
N GLU A 217 -0.69 17.93 18.61
CA GLU A 217 -1.24 17.98 19.98
C GLU A 217 -2.54 17.16 20.07
N ASP A 218 -3.50 17.42 19.18
CA ASP A 218 -4.75 16.66 19.11
C ASP A 218 -4.48 15.17 18.84
N TYR A 219 -3.57 14.87 17.91
CA TYR A 219 -3.22 13.50 17.55
C TYR A 219 -2.64 12.70 18.71
N LEU A 220 -1.72 13.29 19.50
CA LEU A 220 -1.14 12.63 20.67
C LEU A 220 -2.12 12.52 21.83
N LYS A 221 -3.06 13.46 21.95
CA LYS A 221 -4.15 13.39 22.95
C LYS A 221 -5.08 12.21 22.68
N ASP A 222 -5.38 11.94 21.42
CA ASP A 222 -6.18 10.79 20.98
C ASP A 222 -5.39 9.47 21.02
N ASN A 223 -4.05 9.53 20.93
CA ASN A 223 -3.16 8.38 20.85
C ASN A 223 -2.04 8.39 21.90
N GLN A 224 -2.39 8.49 23.19
CA GLN A 224 -1.44 8.69 24.30
C GLN A 224 -0.33 7.62 24.39
N SER A 225 -0.58 6.40 23.93
CA SER A 225 0.44 5.33 23.90
C SER A 225 1.60 5.63 22.93
N LEU A 226 1.40 6.53 21.95
CA LEU A 226 2.45 6.95 21.04
C LEU A 226 3.45 7.92 21.67
N THR A 227 3.13 8.54 22.81
CA THR A 227 4.07 9.45 23.51
C THR A 227 5.38 8.73 23.85
N SER A 228 5.34 7.44 24.19
CA SER A 228 6.57 6.67 24.47
C SER A 228 7.42 6.39 23.22
N ARG A 229 6.89 6.66 22.02
CA ARG A 229 7.56 6.48 20.73
C ARG A 229 8.13 7.77 20.16
N LEU A 230 7.91 8.91 20.81
CA LEU A 230 8.39 10.23 20.37
C LEU A 230 9.89 10.26 20.05
N PRO A 231 10.81 9.71 20.87
CA PRO A 231 12.23 9.78 20.55
C PRO A 231 12.58 9.11 19.20
N GLU A 232 12.03 7.91 18.95
CA GLU A 232 12.24 7.18 17.70
C GLU A 232 11.56 7.90 16.52
N ALA A 233 10.34 8.38 16.72
CA ALA A 233 9.58 9.08 15.69
C ALA A 233 10.25 10.38 15.26
N MET A 234 10.77 11.16 16.21
CA MET A 234 11.51 12.40 15.93
C MET A 234 12.79 12.13 15.14
N GLU A 235 13.59 11.12 15.53
CA GLU A 235 14.82 10.78 14.82
C GLU A 235 14.55 10.42 13.36
N ARG A 236 13.56 9.55 13.12
CA ARG A 236 13.15 9.13 11.78
C ARG A 236 12.59 10.29 10.98
N ALA A 237 11.65 11.04 11.55
CA ALA A 237 11.01 12.17 10.90
C ALA A 237 12.02 13.25 10.49
N TYR A 238 12.98 13.57 11.36
CA TYR A 238 14.01 14.56 11.09
C TYR A 238 14.93 14.14 9.95
N ARG A 239 15.33 12.86 9.90
CA ARG A 239 16.11 12.30 8.79
C ARG A 239 15.41 12.49 7.44
N TYR A 240 14.10 12.27 7.39
CA TYR A 240 13.30 12.53 6.19
C TYR A 240 13.10 14.01 5.92
N ALA A 241 13.01 14.82 6.98
CA ALA A 241 12.84 16.27 6.87
C ALA A 241 14.07 16.94 6.24
N ILE A 242 15.29 16.47 6.50
CA ILE A 242 16.50 16.94 5.79
C ILE A 242 16.35 16.79 4.27
N ASN A 243 15.84 15.65 3.80
CA ASN A 243 15.62 15.43 2.37
C ASN A 243 14.54 16.36 1.80
N GLY A 244 13.45 16.57 2.56
CA GLY A 244 12.40 17.53 2.20
C GLY A 244 12.92 18.96 2.12
N ALA A 245 13.64 19.41 3.14
CA ALA A 245 14.26 20.73 3.20
C ALA A 245 15.30 20.92 2.10
N THR A 246 16.15 19.92 1.84
CA THR A 246 17.12 19.93 0.70
C THR A 246 16.40 20.19 -0.62
N LYS A 247 15.30 19.46 -0.86
CA LYS A 247 14.51 19.58 -2.11
C LYS A 247 13.82 20.94 -2.24
N GLU A 248 13.26 21.47 -1.15
CA GLU A 248 12.50 22.73 -1.19
C GLU A 248 13.37 23.99 -1.13
N THR A 249 14.50 23.92 -0.42
CA THR A 249 15.40 25.07 -0.24
C THR A 249 16.49 25.13 -1.32
N GLY A 250 16.83 24.00 -1.95
CA GLY A 250 17.98 23.87 -2.84
C GLY A 250 19.34 23.84 -2.14
N LEU A 251 19.38 23.85 -0.80
CA LEU A 251 20.62 23.76 -0.02
C LEU A 251 21.12 22.32 0.02
N SER A 252 22.44 22.12 0.15
CA SER A 252 23.02 20.79 0.37
C SER A 252 22.54 20.22 1.70
N LYS A 253 22.33 18.90 1.76
CA LYS A 253 22.01 18.18 2.99
C LYS A 253 22.99 18.46 4.14
N ASP A 254 24.26 18.74 3.80
CA ASP A 254 25.35 18.94 4.77
C ASP A 254 25.27 20.30 5.48
N VAL A 255 24.39 21.19 5.03
CA VAL A 255 24.08 22.46 5.71
C VAL A 255 23.23 22.22 6.96
N PHE A 256 22.42 21.15 6.96
CA PHE A 256 21.55 20.82 8.07
C PHE A 256 22.28 19.92 9.08
N PRO A 257 22.02 20.07 10.40
CA PRO A 257 22.57 19.17 11.40
C PRO A 257 22.17 17.72 11.10
N PRO A 258 23.07 16.74 11.26
CA PRO A 258 22.78 15.33 10.95
C PRO A 258 21.78 14.68 11.92
N SER A 259 21.50 15.32 13.06
CA SER A 259 20.54 14.91 14.09
C SER A 259 19.67 16.09 14.49
N CYS A 260 18.43 15.83 14.92
CA CYS A 260 17.51 16.89 15.34
C CYS A 260 18.13 17.69 16.50
N PRO A 261 18.34 19.02 16.34
CA PRO A 261 18.94 19.85 17.38
C PRO A 261 17.91 20.27 18.45
N TRP A 262 16.63 19.99 18.22
CA TRP A 262 15.52 20.43 19.06
C TRP A 262 14.90 19.26 19.81
N SER A 263 14.56 19.51 21.08
CA SER A 263 13.69 18.63 21.87
C SER A 263 12.24 18.68 21.38
N PHE A 264 11.42 17.71 21.81
CA PHE A 264 10.00 17.69 21.47
C PHE A 264 9.29 18.93 22.02
N GLU A 265 9.62 19.30 23.26
CA GLU A 265 9.05 20.45 23.97
C GLU A 265 9.34 21.75 23.21
N GLN A 266 10.56 21.91 22.69
CA GLN A 266 10.91 23.08 21.88
C GLN A 266 10.13 23.12 20.57
N VAL A 267 10.05 22.02 19.82
CA VAL A 267 9.39 22.06 18.51
C VAL A 267 7.88 22.24 18.61
N MET A 268 7.28 21.85 19.75
CA MET A 268 5.85 22.04 20.03
C MET A 268 5.52 23.40 20.65
N ASP A 269 6.50 24.14 21.15
CA ASP A 269 6.27 25.48 21.70
C ASP A 269 5.83 26.47 20.61
N ASN A 270 4.65 27.08 20.79
CA ASN A 270 4.06 28.02 19.84
C ASN A 270 4.94 29.25 19.58
N ASP A 271 5.78 29.64 20.53
CA ASP A 271 6.69 30.77 20.40
C ASP A 271 8.05 30.37 19.82
N PHE A 272 8.31 29.08 19.64
CA PHE A 272 9.57 28.59 19.10
C PHE A 272 9.65 28.73 17.59
N PHE A 273 10.61 29.51 17.11
CA PHE A 273 10.94 29.68 15.70
C PHE A 273 12.48 29.75 15.57
N PRO A 274 13.14 28.73 15.01
CA PRO A 274 14.59 28.63 15.07
C PRO A 274 15.27 29.74 14.28
N ASP A 275 16.24 30.41 14.92
CA ASP A 275 17.12 31.39 14.29
C ASP A 275 18.54 30.85 14.18
N GLU A 276 19.34 31.40 13.26
CA GLU A 276 20.69 30.91 12.94
C GLU A 276 21.65 30.92 14.15
N SER A 277 21.38 31.71 15.20
CA SER A 277 22.29 31.90 16.34
C SER A 277 22.26 30.82 17.41
N GLU A 278 21.28 29.92 17.44
CA GLU A 278 21.09 28.98 18.57
C GLU A 278 22.03 27.76 18.57
N GLN A 279 22.84 27.55 17.53
CA GLN A 279 23.74 26.39 17.44
C GLN A 279 25.20 26.65 17.85
N ASN A 280 25.59 27.89 18.19
CA ASN A 280 26.96 28.19 18.65
C ASN A 280 27.14 28.19 20.18
N GLY A 281 26.14 27.73 20.94
CA GLY A 281 26.06 27.89 22.40
C GLY A 281 26.50 26.73 23.29
N HIS A 282 27.25 25.73 22.79
CA HIS A 282 27.82 24.67 23.63
C HIS A 282 29.33 24.50 23.43
N VAL A 283 30.07 25.59 23.63
CA VAL A 283 31.44 25.51 24.13
C VAL A 283 31.37 25.87 25.60
N ALA A 284 31.64 24.90 26.46
CA ALA A 284 31.73 25.08 27.90
C ALA A 284 32.64 26.29 28.22
N SER A 285 32.04 27.35 28.77
CA SER A 285 32.80 28.40 29.45
C SER A 285 33.45 27.72 30.65
N SER A 286 34.76 27.53 30.58
CA SER A 286 35.57 27.19 31.74
C SER A 286 35.64 28.44 32.60
N ASP A 287 34.76 28.50 33.59
CA ASP A 287 34.84 29.44 34.69
C ASP A 287 36.24 29.34 35.31
N THR A 288 37.00 30.42 35.14
CA THR A 288 38.27 30.61 35.85
C THR A 288 37.94 31.11 37.25
N PRO A 289 38.44 30.50 38.35
CA PRO A 289 38.02 30.88 39.68
C PRO A 289 38.55 32.25 40.09
N ASP A 290 37.63 33.07 40.56
CA ASP A 290 37.82 34.36 41.20
C ASP A 290 38.68 34.21 42.48
N ASN A 291 39.84 34.86 42.49
CA ASN A 291 40.85 34.76 43.56
C ASN A 291 40.48 35.71 44.72
N LYS A 292 39.60 35.26 45.62
CA LYS A 292 39.36 35.93 46.92
C LYS A 292 40.45 35.56 47.91
N LYS A 293 41.41 36.47 48.12
CA LYS A 293 42.24 36.52 49.32
C LYS A 293 41.37 36.83 50.55
N ALA A 294 41.31 35.89 51.49
CA ALA A 294 40.85 36.11 52.85
C ALA A 294 41.98 36.73 53.71
N PRO A 295 41.67 37.48 54.79
CA PRO A 295 42.66 38.13 55.63
C PRO A 295 43.24 37.17 56.67
N ALA A 296 44.53 37.32 56.98
CA ALA A 296 45.17 36.67 58.11
C ALA A 296 45.05 37.57 59.35
N VAL A 297 44.49 37.00 60.42
CA VAL A 297 44.57 37.51 61.78
C VAL A 297 45.85 36.96 62.41
N SER A 298 46.75 37.85 62.86
CA SER A 298 47.65 37.71 64.01
C SER A 298 48.21 39.10 64.33
#